data_AF-A0A1Q8L8M6-F1
#
_entry.id   AF-A0A1Q8L8M6-F1
#
_cell.length_a   1.000
_cell.length_b   1.000
_cell.length_c   1.000
_cell.angle_alpha   90.00
_cell.angle_beta   90.00
_cell.angle_gamma   90.00
#
_symmetry.space_group_name_H-M   'P 1'
#
loop_
_entity.id
_entity.type
_entity.pdbx_description
1 polymer ?
#
loop_
_entity_poly.entity_id
_entity_poly.type
_entity_poly.pdbx_seq_one_letter_code
_entity_poly.pdbx_strand_id
1 'polypeptide(L)'
;MNDRKQMGRPGDGILAEHDRRAALTNQYVEAGEMTSVNPSPGRVDELDWRTRAACRDVDPELFFPTATAGAALIEAESAAVAVCTGCPVIAECRRWAVAEQPHGIAGGLTEAQRTALRHPRPARRGRPVGVRVPVSVRGARHRETGRAALAAGAEPGLVAAQCGVTRRTAERWAAELRRDHRVAVGVRVGGGR
;
A
#
# COMPACT_ATOMS: atom_id res chain seq x y z
N MET A 1 89.49 9.60 -6.54
CA MET A 1 89.05 11.00 -6.59
C MET A 1 87.53 10.98 -6.66
N ASN A 2 86.88 10.72 -5.53
CA ASN A 2 86.36 11.71 -4.58
C ASN A 2 85.14 12.44 -5.19
N ASP A 3 83.91 12.02 -4.90
CA ASP A 3 83.24 12.15 -3.59
C ASP A 3 82.93 13.62 -3.26
N ARG A 4 81.67 14.02 -3.51
CA ARG A 4 80.86 14.76 -2.52
C ARG A 4 79.40 14.95 -2.94
N LYS A 5 78.50 14.49 -2.05
CA LYS A 5 77.27 15.16 -1.56
C LYS A 5 76.14 15.50 -2.56
N GLN A 6 74.97 14.83 -2.45
CA GLN A 6 73.85 15.02 -1.48
C GLN A 6 72.76 15.97 -2.02
N MET A 7 71.49 15.58 -1.94
CA MET A 7 70.44 16.21 -1.09
C MET A 7 69.00 15.78 -1.48
N GLY A 8 68.36 14.93 -0.66
CA GLY A 8 66.90 14.70 -0.61
C GLY A 8 66.26 13.94 -1.80
N ARG A 9 65.11 13.26 -1.64
CA ARG A 9 64.17 13.11 -0.51
C ARG A 9 63.58 11.67 -0.53
N PRO A 10 63.10 11.11 0.60
CA PRO A 10 62.55 9.75 0.64
C PRO A 10 61.14 9.69 0.05
N GLY A 11 60.73 8.52 -0.48
CA GLY A 11 59.38 8.35 -1.04
C GLY A 11 58.98 6.98 -1.60
N ASP A 12 59.80 5.93 -1.51
CA ASP A 12 59.37 4.58 -1.90
C ASP A 12 58.45 3.99 -0.81
N GLY A 13 57.17 3.80 -1.16
CA GLY A 13 56.12 3.41 -0.22
C GLY A 13 54.87 2.90 -0.92
N ILE A 14 55.05 2.00 -1.89
CA ILE A 14 53.94 1.37 -2.62
C ILE A 14 53.15 0.46 -1.68
N LEU A 15 51.90 0.87 -1.41
CA LEU A 15 50.72 0.04 -1.08
C LEU A 15 50.89 -1.08 -0.04
N ALA A 16 50.46 -0.82 1.19
CA ALA A 16 50.04 -1.85 2.16
C ALA A 16 48.80 -1.40 2.96
N GLU A 17 47.70 -1.10 2.27
CA GLU A 17 46.41 -0.63 2.83
C GLU A 17 45.65 -1.74 3.62
N HIS A 18 46.34 -2.80 4.07
CA HIS A 18 45.73 -3.97 4.72
C HIS A 18 45.96 -4.05 6.24
N ASP A 19 47.06 -3.50 6.77
CA ASP A 19 47.38 -3.64 8.20
C ASP A 19 46.61 -2.69 9.14
N ARG A 20 46.05 -1.59 8.63
CA ARG A 20 45.22 -0.68 9.46
C ARG A 20 43.91 -1.31 9.92
N ARG A 21 43.47 -2.42 9.31
CA ARG A 21 42.23 -3.13 9.67
C ARG A 21 42.46 -4.16 10.80
N ALA A 22 43.67 -4.71 10.92
CA ALA A 22 44.06 -5.60 12.01
C ALA A 22 44.24 -4.83 13.34
N ALA A 23 44.93 -3.68 13.29
CA ALA A 23 45.28 -2.91 14.49
C ALA A 23 44.07 -2.35 15.29
N LEU A 24 42.95 -2.04 14.62
CA LEU A 24 41.75 -1.53 15.30
C LEU A 24 40.85 -2.61 15.90
N THR A 25 41.01 -3.87 15.50
CA THR A 25 40.18 -4.98 16.01
C THR A 25 40.69 -5.49 17.36
N ASN A 26 41.99 -5.33 17.64
CA ASN A 26 42.65 -5.96 18.80
C ASN A 26 42.75 -5.08 20.06
N GLN A 27 42.19 -3.86 20.06
CA GLN A 27 42.13 -3.01 21.27
C GLN A 27 40.97 -3.42 22.22
N TYR A 28 40.07 -4.29 21.78
CA TYR A 28 38.80 -4.60 22.47
C TYR A 28 38.77 -5.93 23.24
N VAL A 29 39.90 -6.64 23.40
CA VAL A 29 39.91 -8.04 23.91
C VAL A 29 40.67 -8.25 25.23
N GLU A 30 41.37 -7.25 25.77
CA GLU A 30 42.24 -7.41 26.96
C GLU A 30 41.65 -6.88 28.29
N ALA A 31 40.37 -6.49 28.31
CA ALA A 31 39.63 -6.21 29.54
C ALA A 31 38.37 -7.08 29.58
N GLY A 32 38.45 -8.19 30.31
CA GLY A 32 37.35 -9.16 30.39
C GLY A 32 36.22 -8.68 31.30
N GLU A 33 35.11 -8.25 30.71
CA GLU A 33 33.80 -8.37 31.33
C GLU A 33 32.73 -8.66 30.27
N MET A 34 32.03 -9.80 30.42
CA MET A 34 31.04 -10.29 29.46
C MET A 34 29.73 -9.52 29.61
N THR A 35 29.76 -8.23 29.23
CA THR A 35 28.62 -7.32 29.35
C THR A 35 27.68 -7.47 28.16
N SER A 36 26.41 -7.65 28.51
CA SER A 36 25.24 -7.69 27.62
C SER A 36 25.30 -6.68 26.48
N VAL A 37 24.79 -7.09 25.31
CA VAL A 37 24.55 -6.27 24.12
C VAL A 37 24.27 -4.80 24.43
N ASN A 38 25.18 -3.90 24.03
CA ASN A 38 24.97 -2.45 24.17
C ASN A 38 23.85 -1.98 23.21
N PRO A 39 22.69 -1.51 23.71
CA PRO A 39 21.79 -0.73 22.86
C PRO A 39 22.44 0.64 22.61
N SER A 40 22.48 1.09 21.34
CA SER A 40 23.12 2.36 20.98
C SER A 40 22.57 3.54 21.80
N PRO A 41 23.43 4.45 22.32
CA PRO A 41 23.00 5.58 23.14
C PRO A 41 22.33 6.66 22.26
N GLY A 42 21.04 6.47 22.00
CA GLY A 42 20.22 7.39 21.20
C GLY A 42 18.71 7.18 21.30
N ARG A 43 18.25 6.29 22.20
CA ARG A 43 16.81 6.02 22.42
C ARG A 43 16.55 5.69 23.90
N VAL A 44 16.76 6.68 24.77
CA VAL A 44 16.25 6.64 26.14
C VAL A 44 14.80 7.12 26.15
N ASP A 45 13.88 6.16 26.26
CA ASP A 45 12.56 6.18 26.91
C ASP A 45 11.71 7.47 27.02
N GLU A 46 11.76 8.36 26.03
CA GLU A 46 10.73 9.38 25.88
C GLU A 46 9.51 8.81 25.11
N LEU A 47 8.54 8.30 25.88
CA LEU A 47 7.15 8.04 25.47
C LEU A 47 6.91 6.92 24.43
N ASP A 48 7.50 5.72 24.57
CA ASP A 48 6.96 4.56 23.82
C ASP A 48 5.49 4.32 24.20
N TRP A 49 4.58 4.57 23.27
CA TRP A 49 3.13 4.50 23.46
C TRP A 49 2.69 3.11 23.91
N ARG A 50 3.47 2.05 23.63
CA ARG A 50 3.20 0.68 24.11
C ARG A 50 3.15 0.59 25.63
N THR A 51 3.87 1.44 26.36
CA THR A 51 3.82 1.48 27.84
C THR A 51 2.44 1.86 28.38
N ARG A 52 1.65 2.60 27.59
CA ARG A 52 0.28 3.06 27.91
C ARG A 52 -0.81 2.20 27.28
N ALA A 53 -0.47 1.03 26.74
CA ALA A 53 -1.43 0.15 26.06
C ALA A 53 -2.21 -0.72 27.07
N ALA A 54 -3.54 -0.53 27.12
CA ALA A 54 -4.44 -1.26 28.02
C ALA A 54 -4.45 -2.79 27.80
N CYS A 55 -4.01 -3.26 26.63
CA CYS A 55 -3.86 -4.69 26.35
C CYS A 55 -2.71 -5.37 27.13
N ARG A 56 -1.88 -4.62 27.88
CA ARG A 56 -0.82 -5.17 28.72
C ARG A 56 -1.34 -5.87 29.98
N ASP A 57 -2.53 -5.49 30.44
CA ASP A 57 -3.17 -5.99 31.65
C ASP A 57 -4.18 -7.11 31.34
N VAL A 58 -4.13 -7.66 30.11
CA VAL A 58 -5.04 -8.67 29.57
C VAL A 58 -4.23 -9.84 29.02
N ASP A 59 -4.79 -11.05 29.06
CA ASP A 59 -4.16 -12.26 28.52
C ASP A 59 -3.72 -12.07 27.04
N PRO A 60 -2.44 -12.29 26.70
CA PRO A 60 -1.97 -12.17 25.33
C PRO A 60 -2.65 -13.13 24.35
N GLU A 61 -3.08 -14.31 24.79
CA GLU A 61 -3.73 -15.32 23.92
C GLU A 61 -5.06 -14.82 23.34
N LEU A 62 -5.72 -13.88 24.02
CA LEU A 62 -6.94 -13.22 23.53
C LEU A 62 -6.73 -12.57 22.15
N PHE A 63 -5.52 -12.05 21.89
CA PHE A 63 -5.19 -11.37 20.64
C PHE A 63 -4.78 -12.32 19.50
N PHE A 64 -4.71 -13.63 19.75
CA PHE A 64 -4.34 -14.65 18.76
C PHE A 64 -5.40 -15.78 18.69
N PRO A 65 -6.57 -15.53 18.07
CA PRO A 65 -7.64 -16.53 17.95
C PRO A 65 -7.16 -17.83 17.30
N THR A 66 -7.40 -18.96 17.97
CA THR A 66 -7.11 -20.31 17.47
C THR A 66 -8.21 -20.86 16.55
N ALA A 67 -9.43 -20.35 16.68
CA ALA A 67 -10.53 -20.64 15.78
C ALA A 67 -10.28 -20.01 14.40
N THR A 68 -10.53 -20.75 13.31
CA THR A 68 -10.22 -20.30 11.93
C THR A 68 -11.44 -19.85 11.13
N ALA A 69 -12.66 -20.12 11.61
CA ALA A 69 -13.91 -19.76 10.94
C ALA A 69 -15.12 -19.78 11.89
N GLY A 70 -16.24 -19.21 11.44
CA GLY A 70 -17.53 -19.32 12.10
C GLY A 70 -17.70 -18.44 13.35
N ALA A 71 -18.72 -18.75 14.15
CA ALA A 71 -19.11 -17.94 15.31
C ALA A 71 -17.97 -17.80 16.35
N ALA A 72 -17.23 -18.88 16.62
CA ALA A 72 -16.12 -18.88 17.58
C ALA A 72 -14.97 -17.93 17.19
N LEU A 73 -14.66 -17.81 15.89
CA LEU A 73 -13.70 -16.81 15.41
C LEU A 73 -14.26 -15.39 15.61
N ILE A 74 -15.52 -15.15 15.23
CA ILE A 74 -16.16 -13.84 15.36
C ILE A 74 -16.20 -13.39 16.83
N GLU A 75 -16.51 -14.32 17.75
CA GLU A 75 -16.54 -14.07 19.19
C GLU A 75 -15.14 -13.72 19.73
N ALA A 76 -14.13 -14.54 19.44
CA ALA A 76 -12.74 -14.28 19.84
C ALA A 76 -12.19 -12.98 19.25
N GLU A 77 -12.44 -12.70 17.97
CA GLU A 77 -12.09 -11.42 17.34
C GLU A 77 -12.79 -10.24 18.03
N SER A 78 -14.08 -10.37 18.33
CA SER A 78 -14.86 -9.30 18.97
C SER A 78 -14.35 -8.96 20.38
N ALA A 79 -13.95 -9.95 21.17
CA ALA A 79 -13.44 -9.76 22.52
C ALA A 79 -12.10 -8.99 22.52
N ALA A 80 -11.15 -9.39 21.67
CA ALA A 80 -9.88 -8.69 21.53
C ALA A 80 -10.04 -7.27 20.93
N VAL A 81 -10.95 -7.11 19.97
CA VAL A 81 -11.28 -5.79 19.39
C VAL A 81 -11.91 -4.88 20.44
N ALA A 82 -12.77 -5.39 21.34
CA ALA A 82 -13.36 -4.61 22.42
C ALA A 82 -12.30 -4.02 23.37
N VAL A 83 -11.30 -4.83 23.77
CA VAL A 83 -10.14 -4.36 24.55
C VAL A 83 -9.37 -3.28 23.77
N CYS A 84 -9.15 -3.49 22.47
CA CYS A 84 -8.47 -2.50 21.63
C CYS A 84 -9.23 -1.18 21.54
N THR A 85 -10.57 -1.18 21.45
CA THR A 85 -11.37 0.05 21.32
C THR A 85 -11.36 0.94 22.57
N GLY A 86 -11.12 0.37 23.75
CA GLY A 86 -10.92 1.14 24.99
C GLY A 86 -9.48 1.65 25.18
N CYS A 87 -8.54 1.26 24.31
CA CYS A 87 -7.11 1.53 24.52
C CYS A 87 -6.74 2.99 24.13
N PRO A 88 -6.11 3.77 25.04
CA PRO A 88 -5.82 5.20 24.79
C PRO A 88 -4.79 5.45 23.68
N VAL A 89 -4.05 4.41 23.28
CA VAL A 89 -3.01 4.44 22.23
C VAL A 89 -3.41 3.65 20.97
N ILE A 90 -4.72 3.40 20.77
CA ILE A 90 -5.23 2.65 19.61
C ILE A 90 -4.78 3.26 18.28
N ALA A 91 -4.65 4.58 18.17
CA ALA A 91 -4.27 5.26 16.94
C ALA A 91 -2.80 4.97 16.58
N GLU A 92 -1.89 5.09 17.55
CA GLU A 92 -0.46 4.78 17.44
C GLU A 92 -0.27 3.30 17.13
N CYS A 93 -0.96 2.45 17.89
CA CYS A 93 -0.98 1.00 17.73
C CYS A 93 -1.43 0.60 16.33
N ARG A 94 -2.52 1.18 15.81
CA ARG A 94 -3.04 0.90 14.46
C ARG A 94 -2.05 1.32 13.36
N ARG A 95 -1.44 2.51 13.48
CA ARG A 95 -0.44 2.99 12.50
C ARG A 95 0.76 2.05 12.44
N TRP A 96 1.30 1.65 13.59
CA TRP A 96 2.39 0.69 13.67
C TRP A 96 1.98 -0.71 13.18
N ALA A 97 0.83 -1.23 13.61
CA ALA A 97 0.40 -2.59 13.32
C ALA A 97 0.12 -2.83 11.83
N VAL A 98 -0.40 -1.83 11.10
CA VAL A 98 -0.60 -1.95 9.65
C VAL A 98 0.73 -2.13 8.92
N ALA A 99 1.80 -1.45 9.34
CA ALA A 99 3.14 -1.61 8.76
C ALA A 99 3.84 -2.90 9.23
N GLU A 100 3.95 -3.10 10.55
CA GLU A 100 4.91 -4.03 11.15
C GLU A 100 4.29 -5.30 11.75
N GLN A 101 2.99 -5.32 12.09
CA GLN A 101 2.39 -6.48 12.77
C GLN A 101 1.78 -7.46 11.77
N PRO A 102 2.38 -8.66 11.58
CA PRO A 102 1.84 -9.67 10.69
C PRO A 102 0.57 -10.28 11.28
N HIS A 103 0.66 -10.88 12.47
CA HIS A 103 -0.34 -11.80 13.02
C HIS A 103 -1.17 -11.25 14.17
N GLY A 104 -2.28 -11.95 14.48
CA GLY A 104 -3.18 -11.62 15.58
C GLY A 104 -3.95 -10.33 15.38
N ILE A 105 -4.50 -9.79 16.47
CA ILE A 105 -5.35 -8.59 16.51
C ILE A 105 -4.56 -7.45 17.13
N ALA A 106 -4.49 -6.31 16.45
CA ALA A 106 -3.70 -5.16 16.88
C ALA A 106 -4.30 -3.84 16.37
N GLY A 107 -4.29 -2.80 17.20
CA GLY A 107 -4.88 -1.50 16.87
C GLY A 107 -6.40 -1.54 16.61
N GLY A 108 -7.09 -2.55 17.16
CA GLY A 108 -8.50 -2.82 16.88
C GLY A 108 -8.76 -3.28 15.45
N LEU A 109 -7.79 -3.95 14.83
CA LEU A 109 -7.89 -4.55 13.49
C LEU A 109 -7.44 -6.01 13.50
N THR A 110 -8.16 -6.87 12.79
CA THR A 110 -7.79 -8.26 12.52
C THR A 110 -6.68 -8.35 11.46
N GLU A 111 -5.99 -9.48 11.34
CA GLU A 111 -4.96 -9.69 10.32
C GLU A 111 -5.50 -9.42 8.90
N ALA A 112 -6.69 -9.94 8.58
CA ALA A 112 -7.34 -9.74 7.29
C ALA A 112 -7.62 -8.26 6.99
N GLN A 113 -8.05 -7.50 8.01
CA GLN A 113 -8.28 -6.05 7.88
C GLN A 113 -6.97 -5.29 7.68
N ARG A 114 -5.90 -5.60 8.42
CA ARG A 114 -4.57 -4.98 8.21
C ARG A 114 -4.01 -5.28 6.81
N THR A 115 -4.16 -6.51 6.33
CA THR A 115 -3.74 -6.91 4.98
C THR A 115 -4.55 -6.21 3.88
N ALA A 116 -5.85 -5.96 4.10
CA ALA A 116 -6.66 -5.14 3.19
C ALA A 116 -6.22 -3.66 3.14
N LEU A 117 -5.69 -3.11 4.25
CA LEU A 117 -5.13 -1.77 4.31
C LEU A 117 -3.72 -1.66 3.70
N ARG A 118 -2.88 -2.70 3.86
CA ARG A 118 -1.56 -2.80 3.20
C ARG A 118 -1.67 -2.92 1.68
N HIS A 119 -2.66 -3.68 1.21
CA HIS A 119 -2.90 -3.93 -0.20
C HIS A 119 -4.33 -3.53 -0.57
N PRO A 120 -4.62 -2.21 -0.61
CA PRO A 120 -5.93 -1.71 -0.97
C PRO A 120 -6.24 -2.13 -2.41
N ARG A 121 -7.08 -3.17 -2.55
CA ARG A 121 -7.51 -3.64 -3.86
C ARG A 121 -8.19 -2.46 -4.55
N PRO A 122 -7.78 -2.08 -5.79
CA PRO A 122 -8.42 -0.99 -6.49
C PRO A 122 -9.91 -1.30 -6.55
N ALA A 123 -10.73 -0.37 -6.06
CA ALA A 123 -12.16 -0.58 -5.92
C ALA A 123 -12.71 -1.14 -7.23
N ARG A 124 -13.21 -2.39 -7.20
CA ARG A 124 -13.85 -2.99 -8.36
C ARG A 124 -15.08 -2.15 -8.64
N ARG A 125 -14.96 -1.18 -9.56
CA ARG A 125 -16.05 -0.33 -10.04
C ARG A 125 -17.23 -1.27 -10.28
N GLY A 126 -18.30 -1.07 -9.50
CA GLY A 126 -19.30 -2.10 -9.26
C GLY A 126 -19.77 -2.71 -10.57
N ARG A 127 -19.67 -4.04 -10.71
CA ARG A 127 -20.19 -4.74 -11.88
C ARG A 127 -21.69 -4.46 -11.92
N PRO A 128 -22.21 -3.71 -12.91
CA PRO A 128 -23.63 -3.39 -12.93
C PRO A 128 -24.41 -4.70 -13.03
N VAL A 129 -25.45 -4.83 -12.20
CA VAL A 129 -26.37 -5.97 -12.24
C VAL A 129 -27.03 -5.94 -13.62
N GLY A 130 -26.72 -6.94 -14.45
CA GLY A 130 -27.02 -6.89 -15.87
C GLY A 130 -28.52 -6.99 -16.16
N VAL A 131 -29.12 -5.88 -16.59
CA VAL A 131 -30.42 -5.91 -17.28
C VAL A 131 -30.24 -6.71 -18.56
N ARG A 132 -30.92 -7.86 -18.65
CA ARG A 132 -30.95 -8.67 -19.88
C ARG A 132 -31.97 -8.07 -20.84
N VAL A 133 -31.51 -7.58 -21.99
CA VAL A 133 -32.33 -7.23 -23.14
C VAL A 133 -32.01 -8.24 -24.25
N PRO A 134 -33.00 -8.81 -24.97
CA PRO A 134 -32.74 -9.82 -26.01
C PRO A 134 -31.88 -9.26 -27.16
N VAL A 135 -30.94 -10.07 -27.65
CA VAL A 135 -29.97 -9.70 -28.71
C VAL A 135 -30.32 -10.34 -30.05
N SER A 136 -30.50 -9.48 -31.07
CA SER A 136 -30.60 -9.77 -32.52
C SER A 136 -30.77 -8.44 -33.28
N VAL A 137 -30.26 -8.18 -34.50
CA VAL A 137 -29.39 -8.94 -35.44
C VAL A 137 -28.28 -7.98 -35.95
N ARG A 138 -27.18 -8.53 -36.51
CA ARG A 138 -26.02 -7.78 -37.07
C ARG A 138 -26.42 -6.59 -37.96
N GLY A 139 -25.63 -5.51 -37.87
CA GLY A 139 -25.57 -4.42 -38.87
C GLY A 139 -26.68 -3.37 -38.74
N ALA A 140 -26.31 -2.09 -38.87
CA ALA A 140 -27.15 -0.89 -38.68
C ALA A 140 -27.85 -0.78 -37.30
N ARG A 141 -28.75 -1.72 -36.99
CA ARG A 141 -29.46 -1.88 -35.71
C ARG A 141 -28.54 -1.75 -34.51
N HIS A 142 -27.37 -2.39 -34.51
CA HIS A 142 -26.38 -2.27 -33.42
C HIS A 142 -25.91 -0.82 -33.17
N ARG A 143 -25.79 0.04 -34.19
CA ARG A 143 -25.42 1.46 -34.04
C ARG A 143 -26.59 2.29 -33.52
N GLU A 144 -27.80 2.00 -34.01
CA GLU A 144 -29.03 2.67 -33.61
C GLU A 144 -29.43 2.32 -32.17
N THR A 145 -29.59 1.03 -31.86
CA THR A 145 -29.84 0.51 -30.51
C THR A 145 -28.75 0.96 -29.53
N GLY A 146 -27.48 0.93 -29.95
CA GLY A 146 -26.38 1.42 -29.13
C GLY A 146 -26.46 2.93 -28.85
N ARG A 147 -26.79 3.75 -29.86
CA ARG A 147 -27.04 5.19 -29.67
C ARG A 147 -28.26 5.46 -28.78
N ALA A 148 -29.35 4.71 -28.94
CA ALA A 148 -30.55 4.84 -28.11
C ALA A 148 -30.26 4.50 -26.62
N ALA A 149 -29.53 3.42 -26.36
CA ALA A 149 -29.09 3.06 -25.01
C ALA A 149 -28.17 4.13 -24.38
N LEU A 150 -27.23 4.68 -25.17
CA LEU A 150 -26.37 5.79 -24.74
C LEU A 150 -27.16 7.07 -24.45
N ALA A 151 -28.18 7.39 -25.25
CA ALA A 151 -29.07 8.53 -25.03
C ALA A 151 -29.95 8.35 -23.77
N ALA A 152 -30.31 7.10 -23.46
CA ALA A 152 -30.97 6.72 -22.21
C ALA A 152 -30.01 6.61 -20.99
N GLY A 153 -28.72 6.93 -21.15
CA GLY A 153 -27.74 7.00 -20.06
C GLY A 153 -26.91 5.73 -19.79
N ALA A 154 -26.98 4.71 -20.64
CA ALA A 154 -26.16 3.49 -20.47
C ALA A 154 -24.65 3.75 -20.62
N GLU A 155 -23.82 3.00 -19.89
CA GLU A 155 -22.35 3.15 -19.96
C GLU A 155 -21.79 2.56 -21.28
N PRO A 156 -20.83 3.23 -21.96
CA PRO A 156 -20.32 2.78 -23.25
C PRO A 156 -19.73 1.36 -23.27
N GLY A 157 -19.16 0.87 -22.18
CA GLY A 157 -18.67 -0.51 -22.07
C GLY A 157 -19.80 -1.54 -22.01
N LEU A 158 -20.93 -1.22 -21.36
CA LEU A 158 -22.13 -2.06 -21.36
C LEU A 158 -22.74 -2.13 -22.76
N VAL A 159 -22.90 -0.98 -23.41
CA VAL A 159 -23.41 -0.88 -24.80
C VAL A 159 -22.50 -1.62 -25.78
N ALA A 160 -21.19 -1.52 -25.62
CA ALA A 160 -20.23 -2.26 -26.42
C ALA A 160 -20.40 -3.78 -26.30
N ALA A 161 -20.50 -4.30 -25.07
CA ALA A 161 -20.74 -5.71 -24.81
C ALA A 161 -22.09 -6.19 -25.37
N GLN A 162 -23.17 -5.41 -25.19
CA GLN A 162 -24.51 -5.74 -25.66
C GLN A 162 -24.63 -5.74 -27.19
N CYS A 163 -24.00 -4.77 -27.86
CA CYS A 163 -24.05 -4.63 -29.32
C CYS A 163 -22.96 -5.43 -30.05
N GLY A 164 -22.12 -6.20 -29.35
CA GLY A 164 -21.02 -6.95 -29.96
C GLY A 164 -20.00 -6.06 -30.68
N VAL A 165 -19.72 -4.87 -30.15
CA VAL A 165 -18.74 -3.91 -30.70
C VAL A 165 -17.64 -3.60 -29.68
N THR A 166 -16.54 -2.97 -30.13
CA THR A 166 -15.47 -2.56 -29.21
C THR A 166 -15.91 -1.36 -28.37
N ARG A 167 -15.38 -1.26 -27.12
CA ARG A 167 -15.61 -0.11 -26.22
C ARG A 167 -15.37 1.24 -26.91
N ARG A 168 -14.27 1.35 -27.65
CA ARG A 168 -13.89 2.53 -28.47
C ARG A 168 -14.96 2.91 -29.52
N THR A 169 -15.71 1.94 -30.04
CA THR A 169 -16.79 2.19 -31.00
C THR A 169 -18.02 2.80 -30.32
N ALA A 170 -18.41 2.28 -29.15
CA ALA A 170 -19.51 2.85 -28.36
C ALA A 170 -19.14 4.24 -27.78
N GLU A 171 -17.90 4.43 -27.33
CA GLU A 171 -17.38 5.74 -26.89
C GLU A 171 -17.41 6.78 -28.01
N ARG A 172 -17.09 6.39 -29.25
CA ARG A 172 -17.22 7.25 -30.44
C ARG A 172 -18.68 7.65 -30.66
N TRP A 173 -19.64 6.73 -30.58
CA TRP A 173 -21.07 7.04 -30.70
C TRP A 173 -21.56 7.98 -29.60
N ALA A 174 -21.10 7.79 -28.36
CA ALA A 174 -21.42 8.69 -27.25
C ALA A 174 -20.84 10.10 -27.45
N ALA A 175 -19.64 10.20 -28.03
CA ALA A 175 -19.02 11.47 -28.39
C ALA A 175 -19.72 12.18 -29.56
N GLU A 176 -20.24 11.42 -30.54
CA GLU A 176 -21.12 11.94 -31.59
C GLU A 176 -22.41 12.52 -30.99
N LEU A 177 -23.16 11.75 -30.18
CA LEU A 177 -24.39 12.21 -29.54
C LEU A 177 -24.20 13.48 -28.69
N ARG A 178 -23.07 13.58 -27.94
CA ARG A 178 -22.74 14.80 -27.18
C ARG A 178 -22.47 16.02 -28.08
N ARG A 179 -21.98 15.84 -29.30
CA ARG A 179 -21.85 16.94 -30.28
C ARG A 179 -23.21 17.29 -30.87
N ASP A 180 -23.96 16.28 -31.30
CA ASP A 180 -25.31 16.43 -31.87
C ASP A 180 -26.21 17.23 -30.90
N HIS A 181 -26.19 16.90 -29.60
CA HIS A 181 -26.91 17.64 -28.56
C HIS A 181 -26.39 19.07 -28.34
N ARG A 182 -25.06 19.30 -28.31
CA ARG A 182 -24.50 20.66 -28.18
C ARG A 182 -24.89 21.57 -29.34
N VAL A 183 -24.93 21.03 -30.56
CA VAL A 183 -25.38 21.75 -31.76
C VAL A 183 -26.89 22.04 -31.67
N ALA A 184 -27.71 21.06 -31.30
CA ALA A 184 -29.15 21.23 -31.17
C ALA A 184 -29.57 22.24 -30.07
N VAL A 185 -28.84 22.28 -28.95
CA VAL A 185 -29.04 23.25 -27.86
C VAL A 185 -28.41 24.62 -28.19
N GLY A 186 -27.84 24.80 -29.38
CA GLY A 186 -27.31 26.09 -29.84
C GLY A 186 -26.08 26.57 -29.06
N VAL A 187 -25.38 25.68 -28.36
CA VAL A 187 -24.20 26.02 -27.54
C VAL A 187 -23.03 26.33 -28.47
N ARG A 188 -22.96 27.58 -28.93
CA ARG A 188 -21.76 28.13 -29.56
C ARG A 188 -20.64 28.06 -28.53
N VAL A 189 -19.68 27.17 -28.75
CA VAL A 189 -18.38 27.28 -28.07
C VAL A 189 -17.74 28.55 -28.63
N GLY A 190 -17.78 29.62 -27.84
CA GLY A 190 -17.22 30.93 -28.23
C GLY A 190 -15.72 30.81 -28.48
N GLY A 191 -15.34 30.77 -29.75
CA GLY A 191 -13.95 30.86 -30.16
C GLY A 191 -13.49 32.30 -30.04
N GLY A 192 -12.91 32.66 -28.90
CA GLY A 192 -12.22 33.94 -28.75
C GLY A 192 -10.92 33.95 -29.56
N ARG A 193 -10.81 34.91 -30.46
CA ARG A 193 -9.56 35.50 -30.97
C ARG A 193 -9.86 36.92 -31.45
#